data_AF-A0A9P0CUA3-F1
#
_entry.id   AF-A0A9P0CUA3-F1
#
_cell.length_a   1.000
_cell.length_b   1.000
_cell.length_c   1.000
_cell.angle_alpha   90.00
_cell.angle_beta   90.00
_cell.angle_gamma   90.00
#
_symmetry.space_group_name_H-M   'P 1'
#
loop_
_entity.id
_entity.type
_entity.pdbx_description
1 polymer ?
#
loop_
_entity_poly.entity_id
_entity_poly.type
_entity_poly.pdbx_seq_one_letter_code
_entity_poly.pdbx_strand_id
1 'polypeptide(L)'
;MTVHGDEITQKKDANRNESVNEEGEKNIKENPELYEQAKIKERQRYQRRKKEEAADQPTGGSQNSYFYSPEDTNIATPSSSRNRSKDNRELEKVKKEMEKLMRKSFKYKTRYYRLKDKHLKEQKEKMRPKSKVERELNGKNVPLEIKKKVLSAEVLKTQLEINFKARGADIPDLDSLASVLKQNYPGITFKVVVEEDIEVLNDVIPLNIKPFKGTMKARQLVWTLKYNIMIHLRRLSCLTYKPPNPCLHYHLGEMLLVPAVNKNHLRYSDIYSDSSNDDTQSPIPYQTEKKIVSEIGDKEVVDFNNVKKPLPVPISLRRNKFRFTNEHFNRFTNGSQALHEWLTRDYKFSEAYLGSEINEELINRKK
;
A
#
# COMPACT_ATOMS: atom_id res chain seq x y z
N MET A 1 65.17 7.30 -16.23
CA MET A 1 64.53 6.22 -15.44
C MET A 1 63.04 6.48 -15.41
N THR A 2 62.28 5.48 -15.83
CA THR A 2 60.82 5.29 -15.72
C THR A 2 59.89 6.28 -16.42
N VAL A 3 59.59 5.89 -17.66
CA VAL A 3 58.38 6.15 -18.44
C VAL A 3 57.20 5.38 -17.81
N HIS A 4 56.04 6.01 -17.64
CA HIS A 4 54.73 5.37 -17.73
C HIS A 4 53.64 6.43 -17.96
N GLY A 5 53.39 6.69 -19.24
CA GLY A 5 52.10 7.19 -19.73
C GLY A 5 51.32 6.04 -20.37
N ASP A 6 50.03 6.27 -20.55
CA ASP A 6 49.09 5.53 -21.41
C ASP A 6 48.46 4.25 -20.84
N GLU A 7 47.39 4.41 -20.04
CA GLU A 7 46.35 3.37 -19.92
C GLU A 7 45.01 3.88 -19.32
N ILE A 8 44.47 5.02 -19.77
CA ILE A 8 43.14 5.48 -19.32
C ILE A 8 42.34 6.10 -20.48
N THR A 9 41.99 5.32 -21.50
CA THR A 9 41.05 5.81 -22.54
C THR A 9 40.21 4.75 -23.25
N GLN A 10 40.12 3.50 -22.77
CA GLN A 10 39.31 2.46 -23.44
C GLN A 10 38.09 1.94 -22.65
N LYS A 11 37.79 2.47 -21.46
CA LYS A 11 36.63 2.00 -20.65
C LYS A 11 35.39 2.90 -20.66
N LYS A 12 35.37 4.01 -21.42
CA LYS A 12 34.20 4.91 -21.45
C LYS A 12 33.15 4.59 -22.52
N ASP A 13 33.48 3.82 -23.56
CA ASP A 13 32.54 3.56 -24.66
C ASP A 13 31.74 2.26 -24.51
N ALA A 14 32.14 1.34 -23.63
CA ALA A 14 31.36 0.13 -23.35
C ALA A 14 30.11 0.39 -22.49
N ASN A 15 30.12 1.45 -21.67
CA ASN A 15 29.06 1.71 -20.68
C ASN A 15 27.93 2.62 -21.21
N ARG A 16 28.03 3.10 -22.46
CA ARG A 16 27.00 3.96 -23.08
C ARG A 16 25.94 3.17 -23.86
N ASN A 17 26.20 1.89 -24.17
CA ASN A 17 25.28 1.04 -24.93
C ASN A 17 24.37 0.16 -24.06
N GLU A 18 24.66 -0.03 -22.76
CA GLU A 18 23.78 -0.80 -21.86
C GLU A 18 22.66 0.04 -21.25
N SER A 19 22.86 1.35 -21.01
CA SER A 19 21.84 2.22 -20.43
C SER A 19 20.70 2.62 -21.37
N VAL A 20 20.89 2.48 -22.70
CA VAL A 20 19.85 2.79 -23.69
C VAL A 20 18.85 1.62 -23.86
N ASN A 21 19.21 0.40 -23.46
CA ASN A 21 18.33 -0.77 -23.62
C ASN A 21 17.36 -0.99 -22.45
N GLU A 22 17.70 -0.61 -21.22
CA GLU A 22 16.83 -0.85 -20.05
C GLU A 22 15.61 0.08 -19.98
N GLU A 23 15.68 1.29 -20.55
CA GLU A 23 14.51 2.20 -20.64
C GLU A 23 13.56 1.80 -21.78
N GLY A 24 14.08 1.19 -22.85
CA GLY A 24 13.27 0.66 -23.95
C GLY A 24 12.46 -0.57 -23.56
N GLU A 25 13.01 -1.47 -22.73
CA GLU A 25 12.31 -2.71 -22.32
C GLU A 25 11.18 -2.48 -21.31
N LYS A 26 11.23 -1.41 -20.52
CA LYS A 26 10.15 -1.08 -19.57
C LYS A 26 8.92 -0.52 -20.28
N ASN A 27 9.11 0.22 -21.37
CA ASN A 27 8.02 0.84 -22.12
C ASN A 27 7.21 -0.16 -22.99
N ILE A 28 7.82 -1.29 -23.38
CA ILE A 28 7.15 -2.33 -24.18
C ILE A 28 6.15 -3.17 -23.36
N LYS A 29 6.30 -3.23 -22.03
CA LYS A 29 5.38 -3.99 -21.17
C LYS A 29 4.06 -3.28 -20.88
N GLU A 30 3.99 -1.98 -21.08
CA GLU A 30 2.77 -1.18 -20.82
C GLU A 30 1.89 -1.03 -22.06
N ASN A 31 2.39 -1.39 -23.25
CA ASN A 31 1.63 -1.33 -24.50
C ASN A 31 1.62 -2.68 -25.24
N PRO A 32 0.52 -3.46 -25.15
CA PRO A 32 0.39 -4.77 -25.80
C PRO A 32 0.58 -4.74 -27.32
N GLU A 33 0.25 -3.64 -27.98
CA GLU A 33 0.38 -3.50 -29.43
C GLU A 33 1.85 -3.43 -29.88
N LEU A 34 2.70 -2.72 -29.13
CA LEU A 34 4.13 -2.64 -29.43
C LEU A 34 4.82 -4.00 -29.30
N TYR A 35 4.38 -4.81 -28.34
CA TYR A 35 4.90 -6.17 -28.15
C TYR A 35 4.55 -7.10 -29.32
N GLU A 36 3.32 -7.05 -29.83
CA GLU A 36 2.93 -7.85 -31.00
C GLU A 36 3.59 -7.35 -32.29
N GLN A 37 3.78 -6.03 -32.46
CA GLN A 37 4.56 -5.49 -33.58
C GLN A 37 6.02 -5.96 -33.55
N ALA A 38 6.64 -6.04 -32.37
CA ALA A 38 8.01 -6.55 -32.22
C ALA A 38 8.11 -8.04 -32.62
N LYS A 39 7.15 -8.88 -32.20
CA LYS A 39 7.09 -10.30 -32.62
C LYS A 39 6.94 -10.47 -34.13
N ILE A 40 6.09 -9.66 -34.78
CA ILE A 40 5.91 -9.71 -36.23
C ILE A 40 7.22 -9.38 -36.94
N LYS A 41 7.93 -8.34 -36.48
CA LYS A 41 9.21 -7.91 -37.04
C LYS A 41 10.30 -8.96 -36.87
N GLU A 42 10.32 -9.66 -35.73
CA GLU A 42 11.26 -10.74 -35.47
C GLU A 42 10.98 -11.97 -36.36
N ARG A 43 9.71 -12.34 -36.55
CA ARG A 43 9.32 -13.39 -37.51
C ARG A 43 9.74 -13.05 -38.94
N GLN A 44 9.60 -11.79 -39.36
CA GLN A 44 10.03 -11.35 -40.69
C GLN A 44 11.55 -11.45 -40.86
N ARG A 45 12.33 -11.06 -39.83
CA ARG A 45 13.80 -11.21 -39.85
C ARG A 45 14.23 -12.67 -39.96
N TYR A 46 13.57 -13.56 -39.22
CA TYR A 46 13.85 -14.99 -39.29
C TYR A 46 13.58 -15.56 -40.70
N GLN A 47 12.45 -15.18 -41.32
CA GLN A 47 12.12 -15.62 -42.68
C GLN A 47 13.11 -15.10 -43.74
N ARG A 48 13.68 -13.90 -43.54
CA ARG A 48 14.74 -13.37 -44.44
C ARG A 48 16.02 -14.19 -44.33
N ARG A 49 16.51 -14.46 -43.11
CA ARG A 49 17.71 -15.29 -42.90
C ARG A 49 17.55 -16.68 -43.52
N LYS A 50 16.38 -17.30 -43.35
CA LYS A 50 16.09 -18.60 -43.94
C LYS A 50 16.08 -18.59 -45.48
N LYS A 51 15.66 -17.48 -46.10
CA LYS A 51 15.74 -17.30 -47.56
C LYS A 51 17.17 -17.07 -48.03
N GLU A 52 17.96 -16.29 -47.29
CA GLU A 52 19.38 -16.06 -47.57
C GLU A 52 20.19 -17.37 -47.46
N GLU A 53 19.99 -18.14 -46.39
CA GLU A 53 20.60 -19.48 -46.21
C GLU A 53 20.19 -20.48 -47.31
N ALA A 54 19.00 -20.34 -47.89
CA ALA A 54 18.56 -21.16 -49.02
C ALA A 54 19.13 -20.67 -50.36
N ALA A 55 19.47 -19.40 -50.49
CA ALA A 55 20.09 -18.82 -51.69
C ALA A 55 21.60 -19.12 -51.75
N ASP A 56 22.25 -19.22 -50.59
CA ASP A 56 23.69 -19.55 -50.48
C ASP A 56 23.99 -21.05 -50.61
N GLN A 57 22.98 -21.91 -50.81
CA GLN A 57 23.26 -23.29 -51.21
C GLN A 57 23.76 -23.28 -52.66
N PRO A 58 25.02 -23.67 -52.92
CA PRO A 58 25.56 -23.69 -54.27
C PRO A 58 24.74 -24.67 -55.10
N THR A 59 23.92 -24.13 -56.01
CA THR A 59 23.36 -24.91 -57.11
C THR A 59 24.53 -25.48 -57.87
N GLY A 60 24.73 -26.80 -57.76
CA GLY A 60 25.85 -27.53 -58.34
C GLY A 60 25.95 -27.30 -59.84
N GLY A 61 26.69 -26.25 -60.22
CA GLY A 61 27.23 -26.02 -61.54
C GLY A 61 28.37 -26.98 -61.75
N SER A 62 28.03 -28.14 -62.30
CA SER A 62 28.95 -28.99 -63.06
C SER A 62 29.71 -28.11 -64.06
N GLN A 63 31.03 -28.02 -63.90
CA GLN A 63 32.04 -28.01 -64.96
C GLN A 63 33.41 -27.70 -64.36
N ASN A 64 34.22 -28.75 -64.15
CA ASN A 64 35.65 -28.65 -64.36
C ASN A 64 36.18 -30.02 -64.79
N SER A 65 36.25 -30.16 -66.11
CA SER A 65 37.04 -31.14 -66.82
C SER A 65 38.52 -30.73 -66.72
N TYR A 66 39.32 -31.46 -65.94
CA TYR A 66 40.76 -31.50 -66.18
C TYR A 66 41.26 -32.94 -66.04
N PHE A 67 41.58 -33.46 -67.22
CA PHE A 67 42.80 -34.19 -67.58
C PHE A 67 43.31 -35.29 -66.62
N TYR A 68 43.25 -36.51 -67.15
CA TYR A 68 43.87 -37.73 -66.66
C TYR A 68 45.38 -37.57 -66.34
N SER A 69 45.81 -38.18 -65.24
CA SER A 69 47.10 -38.89 -65.17
C SER A 69 46.84 -40.26 -64.52
N PRO A 70 47.00 -41.38 -65.27
CA PRO A 70 46.70 -42.71 -64.80
C PRO A 70 47.94 -43.36 -64.16
N GLU A 71 47.92 -43.58 -62.85
CA GLU A 71 48.73 -44.61 -62.21
C GLU A 71 47.87 -45.40 -61.22
N ASP A 72 47.40 -46.53 -61.74
CA ASP A 72 47.20 -47.82 -61.10
C ASP A 72 47.13 -47.87 -59.57
N THR A 73 45.90 -47.89 -59.04
CA THR A 73 45.49 -48.86 -58.01
C THR A 73 44.03 -49.25 -58.23
N ASN A 74 43.84 -50.20 -59.15
CA ASN A 74 42.61 -50.96 -59.31
C ASN A 74 42.38 -51.86 -58.10
N ILE A 75 41.55 -51.41 -57.15
CA ILE A 75 40.74 -52.31 -56.30
C ILE A 75 39.33 -51.72 -56.22
N ALA A 76 38.62 -51.72 -57.35
CA ALA A 76 37.18 -51.59 -57.34
C ALA A 76 36.61 -52.90 -56.79
N THR A 77 36.15 -52.89 -55.53
CA THR A 77 35.28 -53.94 -54.99
C THR A 77 33.82 -53.56 -55.23
N PRO A 78 33.09 -54.25 -56.12
CA PRO A 78 31.68 -54.02 -56.35
C PRO A 78 30.88 -54.90 -55.38
N SER A 79 30.67 -54.45 -54.13
CA SER A 79 29.83 -55.22 -53.19
C SER A 79 29.07 -54.41 -52.12
N SER A 80 29.07 -53.08 -52.16
CA SER A 80 28.58 -52.27 -51.03
C SER A 80 27.13 -51.73 -51.14
N SER A 81 26.48 -51.76 -52.31
CA SER A 81 25.16 -51.11 -52.45
C SER A 81 24.03 -51.72 -51.59
N ARG A 82 24.12 -53.02 -51.28
CA ARG A 82 23.16 -53.70 -50.39
C ARG A 82 23.30 -53.28 -48.92
N ASN A 83 24.47 -52.85 -48.47
CA ASN A 83 24.69 -52.42 -47.08
C ASN A 83 24.26 -50.97 -46.83
N ARG A 84 24.34 -50.08 -47.84
CA ARG A 84 23.95 -48.66 -47.70
C ARG A 84 22.51 -48.46 -47.21
N SER A 85 21.57 -49.32 -47.62
CA SER A 85 20.17 -49.23 -47.18
C SER A 85 20.03 -49.55 -45.68
N LYS A 86 20.79 -50.53 -45.18
CA LYS A 86 20.80 -50.89 -43.76
C LYS A 86 21.44 -49.77 -42.94
N ASP A 87 22.59 -49.27 -43.39
CA ASP A 87 23.31 -48.19 -42.71
C ASP A 87 22.47 -46.92 -42.64
N ASN A 88 21.78 -46.54 -43.72
CA ASN A 88 20.86 -45.40 -43.72
C ASN A 88 19.68 -45.58 -42.76
N ARG A 89 19.13 -46.80 -42.63
CA ARG A 89 18.06 -47.09 -41.66
C ARG A 89 18.57 -46.99 -40.22
N GLU A 90 19.78 -47.45 -39.95
CA GLU A 90 20.40 -47.33 -38.62
C GLU A 90 20.69 -45.87 -38.29
N LEU A 91 21.22 -45.12 -39.25
CA LEU A 91 21.49 -43.69 -39.09
C LEU A 91 20.20 -42.88 -38.84
N GLU A 92 19.10 -43.24 -39.50
CA GLU A 92 17.79 -42.62 -39.27
C GLU A 92 17.21 -42.98 -37.89
N LYS A 93 17.42 -44.22 -37.41
CA LYS A 93 17.05 -44.61 -36.03
C LYS A 93 17.82 -43.79 -35.00
N VAL A 94 19.14 -43.66 -35.17
CA VAL A 94 20.01 -42.87 -34.28
C VAL A 94 19.60 -41.39 -34.28
N LYS A 95 19.31 -40.80 -35.44
CA LYS A 95 18.80 -39.42 -35.54
C LYS A 95 17.50 -39.23 -34.76
N LYS A 96 16.53 -40.16 -34.91
CA LYS A 96 15.26 -40.11 -34.18
C LYS A 96 15.46 -40.27 -32.67
N GLU A 97 16.38 -41.11 -32.22
CA GLU A 97 16.72 -41.24 -30.80
C GLU A 97 17.37 -39.96 -30.26
N MET A 98 18.32 -39.38 -31.00
CA MET A 98 18.96 -38.12 -30.64
C MET A 98 17.93 -36.99 -30.52
N GLU A 99 16.98 -36.90 -31.45
CA GLU A 99 15.91 -35.90 -31.38
C GLU A 99 14.99 -36.11 -30.15
N LYS A 100 14.63 -37.37 -29.85
CA LYS A 100 13.86 -37.70 -28.64
C LYS A 100 14.61 -37.29 -27.36
N LEU A 101 15.91 -37.53 -27.29
CA LEU A 101 16.76 -37.14 -26.16
C LEU A 101 16.87 -35.61 -26.04
N MET A 102 17.06 -34.90 -27.16
CA MET A 102 17.07 -33.44 -27.18
C MET A 102 15.74 -32.84 -26.69
N ARG A 103 14.59 -33.39 -27.13
CA ARG A 103 13.27 -32.99 -26.63
C ARG A 103 13.12 -33.25 -25.13
N LYS A 104 13.60 -34.38 -24.61
CA LYS A 104 13.60 -34.67 -23.16
C LYS A 104 14.49 -33.68 -22.39
N SER A 105 15.71 -33.45 -22.86
CA SER A 105 16.65 -32.47 -22.28
C SER A 105 16.02 -31.07 -22.20
N PHE A 106 15.37 -30.61 -23.27
CA PHE A 106 14.67 -29.33 -23.29
C PHE A 106 13.52 -29.25 -22.28
N LYS A 107 12.74 -30.33 -22.13
CA LYS A 107 11.67 -30.41 -21.10
C LYS A 107 12.25 -30.32 -19.69
N TYR A 108 13.34 -31.03 -19.40
CA TYR A 108 14.01 -30.96 -18.09
C TYR A 108 14.58 -29.57 -17.81
N LYS A 109 15.24 -28.96 -18.80
CA LYS A 109 15.75 -27.58 -18.71
C LYS A 109 14.63 -26.58 -18.41
N THR A 110 13.51 -26.69 -19.12
CA THR A 110 12.34 -25.83 -18.90
C THR A 110 11.75 -26.03 -17.49
N ARG A 111 11.61 -27.28 -17.03
CA ARG A 111 11.12 -27.60 -15.69
C ARG A 111 12.06 -27.05 -14.60
N TYR A 112 13.37 -27.17 -14.81
CA TYR A 112 14.39 -26.63 -13.89
C TYR A 112 14.24 -25.12 -13.72
N TYR A 113 14.12 -24.35 -14.81
CA TYR A 113 13.95 -22.90 -14.69
C TYR A 113 12.64 -22.50 -13.99
N ARG A 114 11.53 -23.19 -14.28
CA ARG A 114 10.25 -22.95 -13.58
C ARG A 114 10.37 -23.19 -12.08
N LEU A 115 11.04 -24.27 -11.67
CA LEU A 115 11.26 -24.57 -10.25
C LEU A 115 12.21 -23.55 -9.60
N LYS A 116 13.27 -23.15 -10.29
CA LYS A 116 14.20 -22.12 -9.83
C LYS A 116 13.49 -20.78 -9.61
N ASP A 117 12.65 -20.37 -10.55
CA ASP A 117 11.88 -19.13 -10.45
C ASP A 117 10.84 -19.19 -9.32
N LYS A 118 10.16 -20.33 -9.16
CA LYS A 118 9.23 -20.56 -8.04
C LYS A 118 9.95 -20.43 -6.70
N HIS A 119 11.08 -21.11 -6.54
CA HIS A 119 11.88 -21.04 -5.32
C HIS A 119 12.41 -19.62 -5.05
N LEU A 120 12.82 -18.89 -6.10
CA LEU A 120 13.27 -17.51 -5.97
C LEU A 120 12.12 -16.58 -5.52
N LYS A 121 10.90 -16.80 -6.00
CA LYS A 121 9.70 -16.06 -5.56
C LYS A 121 9.37 -16.39 -4.10
N GLU A 122 9.35 -17.65 -3.73
CA GLU A 122 9.11 -18.08 -2.34
C GLU A 122 10.16 -17.51 -1.38
N GLN A 123 11.44 -17.53 -1.77
CA GLN A 123 12.49 -16.88 -0.98
C GLN A 123 12.31 -15.37 -0.87
N LYS A 124 11.84 -14.70 -1.93
CA LYS A 124 11.55 -13.26 -1.90
C LYS A 124 10.36 -12.94 -0.98
N GLU A 125 9.32 -13.76 -1.00
CA GLU A 125 8.13 -13.60 -0.16
C GLU A 125 8.43 -13.90 1.31
N LYS A 126 9.29 -14.88 1.61
CA LYS A 126 9.69 -15.24 2.97
C LYS A 126 10.78 -14.34 3.57
N MET A 127 11.25 -13.31 2.85
CA MET A 127 12.26 -12.41 3.39
C MET A 127 11.72 -11.62 4.57
N ARG A 128 12.54 -11.51 5.62
CA ARG A 128 12.28 -10.60 6.73
C ARG A 128 12.23 -9.15 6.21
N PRO A 129 11.33 -8.28 6.73
CA PRO A 129 11.23 -6.88 6.31
C PRO A 129 12.58 -6.15 6.31
N LYS A 130 13.44 -6.42 7.31
CA LYS A 130 14.80 -5.89 7.38
C LYS A 130 15.66 -6.26 6.17
N SER A 131 15.72 -7.55 5.84
CA SER A 131 16.53 -8.05 4.72
C SER A 131 16.01 -7.54 3.37
N LYS A 132 14.69 -7.33 3.25
CA LYS A 132 14.07 -6.73 2.06
C LYS A 132 14.50 -5.27 1.89
N VAL A 133 14.40 -4.47 2.94
CA VAL A 133 14.84 -3.06 2.92
C VAL A 133 16.34 -2.95 2.69
N GLU A 134 17.16 -3.79 3.33
CA GLU A 134 18.61 -3.82 3.09
C GLU A 134 18.95 -4.14 1.63
N ARG A 135 18.24 -5.07 1.01
CA ARG A 135 18.42 -5.42 -0.40
C ARG A 135 18.04 -4.26 -1.34
N GLU A 136 16.93 -3.57 -1.07
CA GLU A 136 16.46 -2.45 -1.89
C GLU A 136 17.33 -1.19 -1.75
N LEU A 137 17.96 -1.02 -0.59
CA LEU A 137 18.86 0.08 -0.29
C LEU A 137 20.33 -0.27 -0.56
N ASN A 138 20.63 -1.49 -1.00
CA ASN A 138 22.00 -1.90 -1.28
C ASN A 138 22.60 -1.02 -2.39
N GLY A 139 23.82 -0.53 -2.18
CA GLY A 139 24.51 0.40 -3.09
C GLY A 139 24.07 1.87 -3.00
N LYS A 140 23.07 2.21 -2.16
CA LYS A 140 22.62 3.61 -1.96
C LYS A 140 23.09 4.13 -0.60
N ASN A 141 23.78 5.26 -0.60
CA ASN A 141 24.15 5.98 0.63
C ASN A 141 22.93 6.72 1.20
N VAL A 142 22.07 5.98 1.90
CA VAL A 142 20.85 6.52 2.53
C VAL A 142 21.10 6.78 4.02
N PRO A 143 20.76 7.98 4.53
CA PRO A 143 20.82 8.30 5.96
C PRO A 143 20.04 7.30 6.84
N LEU A 144 20.57 7.04 8.04
CA LEU A 144 20.02 6.03 8.95
C LEU A 144 18.56 6.31 9.35
N GLU A 145 18.17 7.57 9.47
CA GLU A 145 16.80 7.98 9.79
C GLU A 145 15.80 7.56 8.72
N ILE A 146 16.16 7.69 7.44
CA ILE A 146 15.33 7.26 6.32
C ILE A 146 15.27 5.73 6.29
N LYS A 147 16.38 5.03 6.54
CA LYS A 147 16.40 3.56 6.66
C LYS A 147 15.43 3.06 7.73
N LYS A 148 15.40 3.71 8.91
CA LYS A 148 14.46 3.38 9.99
C LYS A 148 13.00 3.61 9.58
N LYS A 149 12.70 4.73 8.90
CA LYS A 149 11.35 5.03 8.40
C LYS A 149 10.89 4.00 7.36
N VAL A 150 11.73 3.70 6.38
CA VAL A 150 11.42 2.68 5.34
C VAL A 150 11.20 1.31 5.98
N LEU A 151 12.06 0.92 6.94
CA LEU A 151 11.87 -0.32 7.70
C LEU A 151 10.54 -0.35 8.46
N SER A 152 10.19 0.73 9.17
CA SER A 152 8.92 0.81 9.88
C SER A 152 7.71 0.72 8.95
N ALA A 153 7.79 1.35 7.76
CA ALA A 153 6.72 1.29 6.77
C ALA A 153 6.56 -0.13 6.21
N GLU A 154 7.66 -0.83 5.92
CA GLU A 154 7.61 -2.21 5.42
C GLU A 154 7.07 -3.17 6.48
N VAL A 155 7.49 -3.02 7.75
CA VAL A 155 6.93 -3.82 8.87
C VAL A 155 5.43 -3.58 9.01
N LEU A 156 4.98 -2.33 8.96
CA LEU A 156 3.54 -2.01 9.01
C LEU A 156 2.80 -2.61 7.82
N LYS A 157 3.34 -2.50 6.61
CA LYS A 157 2.77 -3.11 5.41
C LYS A 157 2.63 -4.62 5.55
N THR A 158 3.70 -5.32 5.96
CA THR A 158 3.67 -6.77 6.17
C THR A 158 2.68 -7.15 7.26
N GLN A 159 2.64 -6.40 8.37
CA GLN A 159 1.68 -6.66 9.45
C GLN A 159 0.24 -6.45 9.01
N LEU A 160 -0.03 -5.42 8.21
CA LEU A 160 -1.36 -5.20 7.62
C LEU A 160 -1.69 -6.36 6.68
N GLU A 161 -0.82 -6.70 5.73
CA GLU A 161 -1.06 -7.82 4.81
C GLU A 161 -1.30 -9.14 5.56
N ILE A 162 -0.52 -9.44 6.60
CA ILE A 162 -0.71 -10.63 7.44
C ILE A 162 -2.03 -10.53 8.19
N ASN A 163 -2.33 -9.43 8.87
CA ASN A 163 -3.56 -9.29 9.66
C ASN A 163 -4.81 -9.33 8.77
N PHE A 164 -4.76 -8.78 7.56
CA PHE A 164 -5.86 -8.82 6.60
C PHE A 164 -5.99 -10.19 5.93
N LYS A 165 -4.89 -10.81 5.48
CA LYS A 165 -4.92 -12.16 4.88
C LYS A 165 -5.23 -13.26 5.89
N ALA A 166 -4.67 -13.20 7.09
CA ALA A 166 -4.86 -14.20 8.14
C ALA A 166 -6.26 -14.16 8.75
N ARG A 167 -6.94 -12.99 8.72
CA ARG A 167 -8.33 -12.89 9.14
C ARG A 167 -9.32 -13.26 8.04
N GLY A 168 -8.87 -13.39 6.78
CA GLY A 168 -9.61 -14.01 5.68
C GLY A 168 -10.96 -13.40 5.31
N ALA A 169 -11.39 -12.36 6.02
CA ALA A 169 -12.62 -11.65 5.75
C ALA A 169 -12.28 -10.50 4.81
N ASP A 170 -12.52 -10.72 3.52
CA ASP A 170 -12.82 -9.60 2.63
C ASP A 170 -13.89 -8.76 3.35
N ILE A 171 -13.57 -7.49 3.58
CA ILE A 171 -14.49 -6.57 4.25
C ILE A 171 -15.46 -6.10 3.16
N PRO A 172 -16.71 -6.60 3.14
CA PRO A 172 -17.59 -6.42 1.99
C PRO A 172 -18.13 -4.99 1.88
N ASP A 173 -18.23 -4.29 3.02
CA ASP A 173 -18.88 -3.00 3.15
C ASP A 173 -18.14 -2.09 4.15
N LEU A 174 -18.47 -0.79 4.09
CA LEU A 174 -17.87 0.24 4.93
C LEU A 174 -18.22 0.04 6.42
N ASP A 175 -19.38 -0.53 6.71
CA ASP A 175 -19.83 -0.79 8.07
C ASP A 175 -19.05 -1.92 8.74
N SER A 176 -18.72 -2.99 8.00
CA SER A 176 -17.81 -4.02 8.47
C SER A 176 -16.42 -3.44 8.71
N LEU A 177 -15.94 -2.53 7.85
CA LEU A 177 -14.66 -1.85 8.07
C LEU A 177 -14.69 -1.04 9.36
N ALA A 178 -15.72 -0.22 9.56
CA ALA A 178 -15.87 0.60 10.75
C ALA A 178 -15.97 -0.25 12.02
N SER A 179 -16.66 -1.38 11.97
CA SER A 179 -16.80 -2.31 13.08
C SER A 179 -15.45 -2.95 13.46
N VAL A 180 -14.71 -3.42 12.47
CA VAL A 180 -13.35 -3.95 12.67
C VAL A 180 -12.42 -2.89 13.24
N LEU A 181 -12.49 -1.65 12.75
CA LEU A 181 -11.67 -0.55 13.27
C LEU A 181 -12.03 -0.20 14.71
N LYS A 182 -13.32 -0.10 15.04
CA LYS A 182 -13.79 0.14 16.42
C LYS A 182 -13.30 -0.95 17.39
N GLN A 183 -13.35 -2.22 16.97
CA GLN A 183 -12.92 -3.35 17.79
C GLN A 183 -11.40 -3.34 18.04
N ASN A 184 -10.59 -3.02 17.03
CA ASN A 184 -9.14 -3.02 17.17
C ASN A 184 -8.59 -1.74 17.83
N TYR A 185 -9.35 -0.64 17.84
CA TYR A 185 -8.91 0.66 18.34
C TYR A 185 -9.97 1.34 19.24
N PRO A 186 -10.21 0.83 20.46
CA PRO A 186 -11.31 1.30 21.33
C PRO A 186 -11.17 2.76 21.81
N GLY A 187 -9.98 3.36 21.72
CA GLY A 187 -9.74 4.76 22.06
C GLY A 187 -10.04 5.75 20.93
N ILE A 188 -10.44 5.27 19.74
CA ILE A 188 -10.70 6.10 18.56
C ILE A 188 -12.17 5.94 18.19
N THR A 189 -12.91 7.05 18.16
CA THR A 189 -14.30 7.06 17.71
C THR A 189 -14.36 7.12 16.19
N PHE A 190 -14.79 6.04 15.56
CA PHE A 190 -15.07 6.00 14.12
C PHE A 190 -16.55 6.31 13.90
N LYS A 191 -16.84 7.35 13.13
CA LYS A 191 -18.19 7.64 12.62
C LYS A 191 -18.19 7.40 11.12
N VAL A 192 -19.08 6.53 10.67
CA VAL A 192 -19.44 6.42 9.25
C VAL A 192 -20.34 7.61 8.94
N VAL A 193 -20.07 8.29 7.84
CA VAL A 193 -20.86 9.42 7.38
C VAL A 193 -21.65 8.94 6.17
N VAL A 194 -22.96 8.90 6.29
CA VAL A 194 -23.88 8.56 5.20
C VAL A 194 -24.36 9.82 4.47
N GLU A 195 -25.05 9.67 3.35
CA GLU A 195 -25.49 10.81 2.53
C GLU A 195 -26.48 11.71 3.29
N GLU A 196 -27.35 11.10 4.09
CA GLU A 196 -28.31 11.81 4.94
C GLU A 196 -27.61 12.69 5.99
N ASP A 197 -26.46 12.26 6.51
CA ASP A 197 -25.66 13.08 7.43
C ASP A 197 -25.12 14.34 6.72
N ILE A 198 -24.80 14.23 5.43
CA ILE A 198 -24.29 15.34 4.62
C ILE A 198 -25.42 16.34 4.34
N GLU A 199 -26.63 15.86 4.04
CA GLU A 199 -27.79 16.72 3.82
C GLU A 199 -28.14 17.53 5.07
N VAL A 200 -28.18 16.88 6.24
CA VAL A 200 -28.41 17.57 7.53
C VAL A 200 -27.32 18.62 7.79
N LEU A 201 -26.07 18.35 7.39
CA LEU A 201 -24.99 19.32 7.53
C LEU A 201 -25.10 20.49 6.56
N ASN A 202 -25.64 20.30 5.36
CA ASN A 202 -25.82 21.39 4.39
C ASN A 202 -26.75 22.49 4.92
N ASP A 203 -27.76 22.13 5.72
CA ASP A 203 -28.66 23.09 6.36
C ASP A 203 -27.99 23.89 7.50
N VAL A 204 -26.97 23.31 8.15
CA VAL A 204 -26.27 23.90 9.30
C VAL A 204 -25.06 24.72 8.87
N ILE A 205 -24.42 24.35 7.76
CA ILE A 205 -23.23 25.03 7.27
C ILE A 205 -23.63 26.39 6.66
N PRO A 206 -23.05 27.51 7.13
CA PRO A 206 -23.41 28.83 6.59
C PRO A 206 -23.05 28.90 5.10
N LEU A 207 -24.03 29.28 4.26
CA LEU A 207 -23.87 29.40 2.81
C LEU A 207 -22.81 30.42 2.36
N ASN A 208 -22.42 31.33 3.25
CA ASN A 208 -21.50 32.44 2.97
C ASN A 208 -20.06 32.19 3.43
N ILE A 209 -19.58 30.95 3.42
CA ILE A 209 -18.17 30.66 3.73
C ILE A 209 -17.29 31.14 2.58
N LYS A 210 -16.42 32.12 2.86
CA LYS A 210 -15.44 32.58 1.88
C LYS A 210 -14.45 31.46 1.57
N PRO A 211 -14.15 31.18 0.28
CA PRO A 211 -13.17 30.18 -0.07
C PRO A 211 -11.79 30.56 0.48
N PHE A 212 -11.12 29.60 1.14
CA PHE A 212 -9.79 29.82 1.68
C PHE A 212 -8.73 29.72 0.59
N LYS A 213 -7.79 30.67 0.55
CA LYS A 213 -6.66 30.64 -0.39
C LYS A 213 -5.69 29.52 -0.01
N GLY A 214 -5.95 28.34 -0.55
CA GLY A 214 -5.20 27.12 -0.25
C GLY A 214 -6.05 25.89 0.01
N THR A 215 -7.37 25.93 -0.21
CA THR A 215 -8.26 24.76 0.00
C THR A 215 -7.72 23.48 -0.66
N MET A 216 -7.19 23.57 -1.89
CA MET A 216 -6.60 22.42 -2.61
C MET A 216 -5.34 21.83 -1.95
N LYS A 217 -4.69 22.58 -1.04
CA LYS A 217 -3.51 22.13 -0.28
C LYS A 217 -3.90 21.62 1.12
N ALA A 218 -5.14 21.84 1.56
CA ALA A 218 -5.60 21.42 2.88
C ALA A 218 -5.90 19.91 2.87
N ARG A 219 -5.38 19.19 3.88
CA ARG A 219 -5.67 17.76 4.09
C ARG A 219 -6.29 17.46 5.45
N GLN A 220 -6.14 18.38 6.40
CA GLN A 220 -6.76 18.26 7.72
C GLN A 220 -7.42 19.60 8.08
N LEU A 221 -8.68 19.52 8.47
CA LEU A 221 -9.43 20.60 9.10
C LEU A 221 -9.48 20.33 10.60
N VAL A 222 -9.25 21.36 11.39
CA VAL A 222 -9.24 21.25 12.85
C VAL A 222 -10.17 22.30 13.40
N TRP A 223 -11.18 21.85 14.12
CA TRP A 223 -12.20 22.67 14.74
C TRP A 223 -12.39 22.24 16.19
N THR A 224 -12.76 23.19 17.06
CA THR A 224 -12.99 22.90 18.48
C THR A 224 -14.21 23.63 19.00
N LEU A 225 -14.90 23.01 19.94
CA LEU A 225 -16.01 23.64 20.65
C LEU A 225 -15.58 24.88 21.43
N LYS A 226 -14.36 24.88 22.00
CA LYS A 226 -13.83 26.04 22.74
C LYS A 226 -13.63 27.27 21.84
N TYR A 227 -13.39 27.07 20.55
CA TYR A 227 -13.21 28.13 19.55
C TYR A 227 -14.08 27.82 18.34
N ASN A 228 -15.39 27.75 18.58
CA ASN A 228 -16.38 27.33 17.59
C ASN A 228 -16.45 28.26 16.36
N ILE A 229 -15.97 29.49 16.46
CA ILE A 229 -15.91 30.47 15.36
C ILE A 229 -14.68 30.31 14.45
N MET A 230 -13.75 29.39 14.73
CA MET A 230 -12.47 29.32 14.03
C MET A 230 -12.12 27.89 13.59
N ILE A 231 -11.85 27.74 12.30
CA ILE A 231 -11.33 26.50 11.70
C ILE A 231 -9.87 26.71 11.33
N HIS A 232 -8.99 25.82 11.79
CA HIS A 232 -7.60 25.80 11.34
C HIS A 232 -7.44 24.80 10.19
N LEU A 233 -6.84 25.25 9.09
CA LEU A 233 -6.49 24.40 7.95
C LEU A 233 -5.03 23.96 8.04
N ARG A 234 -4.77 22.68 7.78
CA ARG A 234 -3.44 22.10 7.80
C ARG A 234 -3.14 21.34 6.50
N ARG A 235 -1.88 21.41 6.06
CA ARG A 235 -1.39 20.71 4.87
C ARG A 235 -1.28 19.20 5.07
N LEU A 236 -1.00 18.76 6.30
CA LEU A 236 -0.87 17.37 6.70
C LEU A 236 -1.40 17.19 8.14
N SER A 237 -1.76 15.95 8.49
CA SER A 237 -2.19 15.60 9.84
C SER A 237 -1.05 15.75 10.85
N CYS A 238 -1.30 16.46 11.95
CA CYS A 238 -0.33 16.61 13.05
C CYS A 238 -0.86 16.02 14.35
N LEU A 239 -0.09 15.13 14.97
CA LEU A 239 -0.44 14.46 16.23
C LEU A 239 0.15 15.14 17.48
N THR A 240 1.15 16.01 17.30
CA THR A 240 1.84 16.67 18.42
C THR A 240 1.14 17.95 18.86
N TYR A 241 0.61 18.72 17.90
CA TYR A 241 -0.07 20.00 18.18
C TYR A 241 -1.57 19.80 18.33
N LYS A 242 -2.02 19.89 19.59
CA LYS A 242 -3.44 19.90 19.93
C LYS A 242 -4.03 21.31 19.75
N PRO A 243 -5.30 21.39 19.33
CA PRO A 243 -6.03 22.63 19.38
C PRO A 243 -6.02 23.23 20.79
N PRO A 244 -6.09 24.57 20.94
CA PRO A 244 -6.42 25.55 19.90
C PRO A 244 -5.20 26.13 19.17
N ASN A 245 -3.99 25.76 19.57
CA ASN A 245 -2.81 26.40 19.01
C ASN A 245 -2.60 25.96 17.56
N PRO A 246 -2.23 26.88 16.65
CA PRO A 246 -1.92 26.53 15.28
C PRO A 246 -0.73 25.58 15.25
N CYS A 247 -0.76 24.62 14.33
CA CYS A 247 0.30 23.63 14.21
C CYS A 247 1.53 24.24 13.51
N LEU A 248 2.65 24.39 14.20
CA LEU A 248 3.86 24.98 13.59
C LEU A 248 4.46 24.17 12.43
N HIS A 249 4.16 22.86 12.34
CA HIS A 249 4.70 22.00 11.27
C HIS A 249 3.98 22.15 9.93
N TYR A 250 2.64 22.24 9.97
CA TYR A 250 1.80 22.07 8.79
C TYR A 250 0.65 23.08 8.72
N HIS A 251 0.71 24.17 9.49
CA HIS A 251 -0.28 25.23 9.43
C HIS A 251 -0.36 25.81 8.02
N LEU A 252 -1.58 25.90 7.50
CA LEU A 252 -1.84 26.47 6.19
C LEU A 252 -2.54 27.83 6.31
N GLY A 253 -3.42 27.97 7.30
CA GLY A 253 -4.11 29.20 7.64
C GLY A 253 -5.34 28.93 8.50
N GLU A 254 -6.15 29.97 8.69
CA GLU A 254 -7.33 29.95 9.54
C GLU A 254 -8.51 30.56 8.79
N MET A 255 -9.70 30.05 9.08
CA MET A 255 -10.95 30.54 8.55
C MET A 255 -11.88 30.86 9.72
N LEU A 256 -12.43 32.07 9.70
CA LEU A 256 -13.46 32.47 10.64
C LEU A 256 -14.82 32.01 10.10
N LEU A 257 -15.50 31.19 10.89
CA LEU A 257 -16.92 30.94 10.74
C LEU A 257 -17.63 32.15 11.32
N VAL A 258 -18.08 33.05 10.46
CA VAL A 258 -19.05 34.06 10.85
C VAL A 258 -20.36 33.31 11.03
N PRO A 259 -20.92 33.22 12.25
CA PRO A 259 -22.25 32.64 12.43
C PRO A 259 -23.18 33.35 11.47
N ALA A 260 -24.00 32.61 10.72
CA ALA A 260 -25.11 33.24 10.03
C ALA A 260 -25.90 33.97 11.11
N VAL A 261 -25.75 35.29 11.19
CA VAL A 261 -26.63 36.12 12.00
C VAL A 261 -27.96 35.94 11.29
N ASN A 262 -28.77 35.00 11.77
CA ASN A 262 -30.15 34.90 11.36
C ASN A 262 -30.76 36.26 11.68
N LYS A 263 -30.79 37.15 10.68
CA LYS A 263 -31.51 38.42 10.78
C LYS A 263 -33.01 38.18 11.01
N ASN A 264 -33.44 36.93 10.90
CA ASN A 264 -34.74 36.40 11.26
C ASN A 264 -34.66 35.67 12.62
N HIS A 265 -34.11 36.30 13.66
CA HIS A 265 -34.71 36.01 14.97
C HIS A 265 -36.12 36.57 14.85
N LEU A 266 -37.07 35.71 14.46
CA LEU A 266 -38.49 36.03 14.35
C LEU A 266 -38.83 36.96 15.51
N ARG A 267 -39.12 38.22 15.22
CA ARG A 267 -39.57 39.10 16.28
C ARG A 267 -40.93 38.58 16.69
N TYR A 268 -41.23 38.63 17.98
CA TYR A 268 -42.53 38.22 18.49
C TYR A 268 -43.67 38.90 17.70
N SER A 269 -43.47 40.15 17.25
CA SER A 269 -44.37 40.93 16.39
C SER A 269 -44.60 40.38 14.99
N ASP A 270 -43.68 39.58 14.45
CA ASP A 270 -43.80 39.00 13.09
C ASP A 270 -44.66 37.72 13.12
N ILE A 271 -44.79 37.09 14.30
CA ILE A 271 -45.66 35.92 14.54
C ILE A 271 -47.01 36.37 15.09
N TYR A 272 -47.00 37.34 16.00
CA TYR A 272 -48.18 37.98 16.56
C TYR A 272 -48.31 39.36 15.94
N SER A 273 -48.83 39.40 14.71
CA SER A 273 -49.44 40.62 14.22
C SER A 273 -50.71 40.82 15.04
N ASP A 274 -50.71 41.82 15.91
CA ASP A 274 -51.92 42.30 16.59
C ASP A 274 -52.91 42.80 15.53
N SER A 275 -53.60 41.86 14.90
CA SER A 275 -54.81 42.10 14.14
C SER A 275 -55.93 42.36 15.15
N SER A 276 -55.82 43.48 15.85
CA SER A 276 -56.96 44.10 16.50
C SER A 276 -57.85 44.65 15.39
N ASN A 277 -58.89 43.90 15.03
CA ASN A 277 -60.17 44.43 14.58
C ASN A 277 -61.26 43.35 14.68
N ASP A 278 -62.41 43.81 15.15
CA ASP A 278 -63.74 43.19 15.20
C ASP A 278 -64.09 42.25 16.38
N ASP A 279 -64.65 42.92 17.38
CA ASP A 279 -66.08 42.85 17.71
C ASP A 279 -66.68 41.52 18.20
N THR A 280 -67.04 41.58 19.48
CA THR A 280 -68.30 41.07 20.03
C THR A 280 -68.55 39.55 19.96
N GLN A 281 -68.29 38.84 21.07
CA GLN A 281 -69.30 38.00 21.73
C GLN A 281 -68.86 37.47 23.11
N SER A 282 -69.70 37.79 24.07
CA SER A 282 -70.05 37.23 25.40
C SER A 282 -69.23 36.11 26.08
N PRO A 283 -69.18 36.12 27.43
CA PRO A 283 -68.39 35.20 28.23
C PRO A 283 -69.11 33.85 28.43
N ILE A 284 -68.41 32.74 28.13
CA ILE A 284 -68.83 31.39 28.52
C ILE A 284 -68.07 31.01 29.80
N PRO A 285 -68.77 30.53 30.85
CA PRO A 285 -68.18 30.33 32.16
C PRO A 285 -67.37 29.03 32.25
N TYR A 286 -66.38 29.08 33.14
CA TYR A 286 -65.56 27.97 33.63
C TYR A 286 -66.36 26.69 33.94
N GLN A 287 -65.85 25.55 33.46
CA GLN A 287 -65.96 24.30 34.22
C GLN A 287 -64.58 23.66 34.37
N THR A 288 -64.16 23.65 35.64
CA THR A 288 -63.15 22.79 36.24
C THR A 288 -63.49 21.31 36.04
N GLU A 289 -62.56 20.55 35.47
CA GLU A 289 -62.43 19.14 35.78
C GLU A 289 -61.04 18.82 36.35
N LYS A 290 -61.10 18.09 37.46
CA LYS A 290 -60.02 17.60 38.29
C LYS A 290 -59.48 16.30 37.71
N LYS A 291 -58.24 16.02 38.14
CA LYS A 291 -57.68 14.70 38.47
C LYS A 291 -57.28 13.83 37.28
N ILE A 292 -55.97 13.58 37.17
CA ILE A 292 -55.36 12.26 37.43
C ILE A 292 -53.82 12.44 37.61
N VAL A 293 -53.35 12.08 38.81
CA VAL A 293 -52.11 11.31 39.13
C VAL A 293 -50.79 11.92 38.65
N SER A 294 -50.06 12.67 39.50
CA SER A 294 -49.05 12.20 40.48
C SER A 294 -47.85 11.47 39.88
N GLU A 295 -46.69 12.12 39.86
CA GLU A 295 -45.41 11.65 40.41
C GLU A 295 -44.26 12.59 39.98
N ILE A 296 -43.24 12.65 40.84
CA ILE A 296 -41.93 13.31 40.66
C ILE A 296 -41.83 14.74 41.23
N GLY A 297 -41.54 14.80 42.53
CA GLY A 297 -40.20 15.22 42.98
C GLY A 297 -39.97 16.71 43.16
N ASP A 298 -40.05 17.13 44.43
CA ASP A 298 -39.56 18.40 44.93
C ASP A 298 -38.12 18.70 44.49
N LYS A 299 -37.92 19.76 43.69
CA LYS A 299 -36.69 20.57 43.68
C LYS A 299 -36.98 22.04 43.40
N GLU A 300 -36.77 22.81 44.45
CA GLU A 300 -36.42 24.23 44.54
C GLU A 300 -36.43 25.06 43.24
N VAL A 301 -37.37 25.99 43.19
CA VAL A 301 -37.33 27.16 42.32
C VAL A 301 -36.30 28.13 42.90
N VAL A 302 -35.18 28.33 42.20
CA VAL A 302 -34.21 29.39 42.50
C VAL A 302 -34.62 30.65 41.74
N ASP A 303 -34.94 31.69 42.52
CA ASP A 303 -35.19 33.06 42.07
C ASP A 303 -33.95 33.68 41.41
N PHE A 304 -34.07 34.13 40.15
CA PHE A 304 -32.97 34.75 39.39
C PHE A 304 -33.01 36.29 39.32
N ASN A 305 -33.78 36.94 40.19
CA ASN A 305 -33.86 38.40 40.24
C ASN A 305 -33.11 38.99 41.43
N ASN A 306 -31.76 38.91 41.41
CA ASN A 306 -30.90 39.81 42.19
C ASN A 306 -29.42 39.70 41.75
N VAL A 307 -29.03 40.44 40.70
CA VAL A 307 -27.61 40.69 40.39
C VAL A 307 -27.28 42.13 40.74
N LYS A 308 -26.78 42.34 41.97
CA LYS A 308 -26.07 43.57 42.38
C LYS A 308 -24.56 43.31 42.39
N LYS A 309 -23.88 44.04 41.50
CA LYS A 309 -22.47 44.52 41.48
C LYS A 309 -21.30 43.52 41.70
N PRO A 310 -20.18 43.68 40.95
CA PRO A 310 -19.00 42.83 41.09
C PRO A 310 -18.13 43.24 42.29
N LEU A 311 -17.65 42.24 43.03
CA LEU A 311 -16.61 42.38 44.07
C LEU A 311 -15.25 41.87 43.55
N PRO A 312 -14.14 42.33 44.14
CA PRO A 312 -12.85 42.46 43.47
C PRO A 312 -12.03 41.16 43.45
N VAL A 313 -11.16 41.08 42.45
CA VAL A 313 -10.19 40.00 42.24
C VAL A 313 -9.11 40.03 43.34
N PRO A 314 -8.81 38.91 44.02
CA PRO A 314 -7.57 38.77 44.76
C PRO A 314 -6.50 38.08 43.92
N ILE A 315 -5.37 38.77 43.80
CA ILE A 315 -4.07 38.25 43.41
C ILE A 315 -3.61 37.24 44.46
N SER A 316 -3.37 35.98 44.06
CA SER A 316 -2.25 35.19 44.59
C SER A 316 -1.97 33.94 43.75
N LEU A 317 -0.76 33.90 43.20
CA LEU A 317 -0.08 32.72 42.69
C LEU A 317 0.17 31.73 43.84
N ARG A 318 -0.33 30.48 43.74
CA ARG A 318 0.30 29.33 44.40
C ARG A 318 0.25 28.07 43.53
N ARG A 319 1.44 27.46 43.43
CA ARG A 319 1.79 26.21 42.74
C ARG A 319 0.98 25.03 43.29
N ASN A 320 0.25 24.32 42.42
CA ASN A 320 -0.23 22.98 42.73
C ASN A 320 0.64 21.93 42.01
N LYS A 321 1.47 21.25 42.82
CA LYS A 321 2.13 19.99 42.47
C LYS A 321 1.04 18.91 42.34
N PHE A 322 0.84 18.39 41.14
CA PHE A 322 0.10 17.14 40.96
C PHE A 322 0.98 15.98 41.46
N ARG A 323 0.56 15.31 42.53
CA ARG A 323 1.08 14.00 42.94
C ARG A 323 0.38 12.94 42.11
N PHE A 324 1.15 12.19 41.32
CA PHE A 324 0.70 10.89 40.81
C PHE A 324 0.61 9.91 41.99
N THR A 325 -0.53 9.24 42.14
CA THR A 325 -0.68 8.15 43.11
C THR A 325 -0.09 6.85 42.53
N ASN A 326 0.53 6.04 43.41
CA ASN A 326 1.21 4.79 43.05
C ASN A 326 0.31 3.75 42.34
N GLU A 327 -1.00 3.85 42.46
CA GLU A 327 -1.95 2.92 41.82
C GLU A 327 -1.97 3.03 40.29
N HIS A 328 -1.77 4.23 39.74
CA HIS A 328 -1.72 4.41 38.28
C HIS A 328 -0.42 3.86 37.67
N PHE A 329 0.68 3.90 38.42
CA PHE A 329 1.95 3.31 37.99
C PHE A 329 1.88 1.77 38.02
N ASN A 330 1.28 1.19 39.06
CA ASN A 330 1.15 -0.27 39.20
C ASN A 330 0.25 -0.90 38.13
N ARG A 331 -0.80 -0.21 37.65
CA ARG A 331 -1.60 -0.69 36.52
C ARG A 331 -0.83 -0.68 35.20
N PHE A 332 0.09 0.26 35.01
CA PHE A 332 0.89 0.36 33.80
C PHE A 332 2.01 -0.69 33.78
N THR A 333 2.65 -0.95 34.93
CA THR A 333 3.70 -1.98 35.05
C THR A 333 3.14 -3.39 34.93
N ASN A 334 1.97 -3.67 35.51
CA ASN A 334 1.35 -5.00 35.43
C ASN A 334 0.89 -5.33 34.00
N GLY A 335 0.43 -4.33 33.24
CA GLY A 335 0.13 -4.49 31.82
C GLY A 335 1.37 -4.77 30.97
N SER A 336 2.50 -4.13 31.30
CA SER A 336 3.79 -4.37 30.62
C SER A 336 4.35 -5.76 30.94
N GLN A 337 4.15 -6.26 32.16
CA GLN A 337 4.64 -7.57 32.59
C GLN A 337 3.82 -8.70 31.95
N ALA A 338 2.50 -8.55 31.88
CA ALA A 338 1.61 -9.48 31.17
C ALA A 338 1.91 -9.55 29.66
N LEU A 339 2.24 -8.43 29.02
CA LEU A 339 2.65 -8.40 27.62
C LEU A 339 4.00 -9.10 27.40
N HIS A 340 4.95 -8.91 28.32
CA HIS A 340 6.26 -9.56 28.25
C HIS A 340 6.16 -11.08 28.46
N GLU A 341 5.36 -11.53 29.42
CA GLU A 341 5.08 -12.96 29.67
C GLU A 341 4.37 -13.62 28.47
N TRP A 342 3.42 -12.93 27.86
CA TRP A 342 2.75 -13.41 26.65
C TRP A 342 3.75 -13.58 25.48
N LEU A 343 4.57 -12.56 25.22
CA LEU A 343 5.59 -12.61 24.15
C LEU A 343 6.67 -13.66 24.40
N THR A 344 7.09 -13.89 25.65
CA THR A 344 8.09 -14.92 25.98
C THR A 344 7.51 -16.34 25.94
N ARG A 345 6.21 -16.52 26.18
CA ARG A 345 5.52 -17.81 26.07
C ARG A 345 5.42 -18.26 24.61
N ASP A 346 5.07 -17.35 23.70
CA ASP A 346 5.03 -17.65 22.26
C ASP A 346 6.42 -17.91 21.67
N TYR A 347 7.45 -17.20 22.16
CA TYR A 347 8.83 -17.43 21.72
C TYR A 347 9.32 -18.85 22.09
N LYS A 348 9.06 -19.31 23.32
CA LYS A 348 9.41 -20.67 23.76
C LYS A 348 8.64 -21.77 23.03
N PHE A 349 7.39 -21.50 22.63
CA PHE A 349 6.61 -22.44 21.84
C PHE A 349 7.20 -22.62 20.41
N SER A 350 7.73 -21.55 19.83
CA SER A 350 8.36 -21.60 18.50
C SER A 350 9.71 -22.34 18.49
N GLU A 351 10.51 -22.25 19.55
CA GLU A 351 11.78 -22.99 19.66
C GLU A 351 11.56 -24.50 19.86
N ALA A 352 10.53 -24.89 20.62
CA ALA A 352 10.18 -26.29 20.81
C ALA A 352 9.75 -26.99 19.50
N TYR A 353 9.06 -26.26 18.62
CA TYR A 353 8.58 -26.80 17.33
C TYR A 353 9.71 -26.91 16.28
N LEU A 354 10.62 -25.94 16.25
CA LEU A 354 11.77 -25.96 15.33
C LEU A 354 12.85 -26.97 15.75
N GLY A 355 12.97 -27.29 17.04
CA GLY A 355 13.92 -28.28 17.55
C GLY A 355 13.56 -29.74 17.21
N SER A 356 12.27 -30.06 17.06
CA SER A 356 11.81 -31.42 16.74
C SER A 356 11.93 -31.76 15.26
N GLU A 357 11.65 -30.83 14.35
CA GLU A 357 11.70 -31.09 12.89
C GLU A 357 13.13 -31.27 12.36
N ILE A 358 14.10 -30.54 12.93
CA ILE A 358 15.50 -30.61 12.47
C ILE A 358 16.16 -31.95 12.86
N ASN A 359 15.73 -32.56 13.97
CA ASN A 359 16.27 -33.85 14.41
C ASN A 359 15.74 -35.04 13.60
N GLU A 360 14.47 -35.03 13.16
CA GLU A 360 13.94 -36.10 12.30
C GLU A 360 14.57 -36.10 10.90
N GLU A 361 14.84 -34.92 10.33
CA GLU A 361 15.50 -34.82 9.02
C GLU A 361 16.98 -35.27 9.05
N LEU A 362 17.67 -35.07 10.18
CA LEU A 362 19.06 -35.51 10.38
C LEU A 362 19.16 -37.02 10.63
N ILE A 363 18.17 -37.63 11.28
CA ILE A 363 18.13 -39.08 11.52
C ILE A 363 17.82 -39.85 10.22
N ASN A 364 16.99 -39.30 9.34
CA ASN A 364 16.66 -39.92 8.05
C ASN A 364 17.74 -39.80 6.97
N ARG A 365 18.78 -38.98 7.17
CA ARG A 365 19.94 -38.91 6.26
C ARG A 365 21.10 -39.84 6.63
N LYS A 366 21.02 -40.52 7.78
CA LYS A 366 22.04 -41.47 8.27
C LYS A 366 21.63 -42.95 8.18
N LYS A 367 20.43 -43.23 7.68
CA LYS A 367 19.99 -44.56 7.24
C LYS A 367 19.98 -44.58 5.72
#